data_AF-A0A919NZ42-F1
#
_entry.id   AF-A0A919NZ42-F1
#
_cell.length_a   1.000
_cell.length_b   1.000
_cell.length_c   1.000
_cell.angle_alpha   90.00
_cell.angle_beta   90.00
_cell.angle_gamma   90.00
#
_symmetry.space_group_name_H-M   'P 1'
#
loop_
_entity.id
_entity.type
_entity.pdbx_description
1 polymer ?
#
loop_
_entity_poly.entity_id
_entity_poly.type
_entity_poly.pdbx_seq_one_letter_code
_entity_poly.pdbx_strand_id
1 'polypeptide(L)'
;MAMTTSGRSDDDLLLAALGEALDANRPSDALLAAGKEAFDWRDADGELARLTYDSLLDSGAVLARRAAGSSARSLSFDSPTLTLEVEVGPSHVAGQVVPSQAAQVVLQTTAHDDRETAVDADGYFTIARGAHGPSAGDELVRIRCSTATGTVVTDWVRI
;
A
#
# COMPACT_ATOMS: atom_id res chain seq x y z
N MET A 1 -27.26 -27.08 -38.56
CA MET A 1 -26.32 -26.84 -37.45
C MET A 1 -25.82 -25.40 -37.58
N ALA A 2 -26.51 -24.44 -36.96
CA ALA A 2 -26.20 -23.01 -37.06
C ALA A 2 -25.61 -22.57 -35.71
N MET A 3 -24.29 -22.37 -35.68
CA MET A 3 -23.52 -21.96 -34.51
C MET A 3 -23.19 -20.47 -34.65
N THR A 4 -23.92 -19.65 -33.89
CA THR A 4 -23.44 -18.43 -33.20
C THR A 4 -22.42 -17.56 -33.96
N THR A 5 -22.90 -16.71 -34.87
CA THR A 5 -22.10 -15.59 -35.44
C THR A 5 -22.47 -14.24 -34.81
N SER A 6 -23.50 -14.20 -33.95
CA SER A 6 -24.06 -12.94 -33.40
C SER A 6 -23.27 -12.35 -32.22
N GLY A 7 -22.59 -13.16 -31.41
CA GLY A 7 -21.87 -12.67 -30.20
C GLY A 7 -20.55 -11.96 -30.51
N ARG A 8 -19.80 -12.42 -31.53
CA ARG A 8 -18.53 -11.78 -31.92
C ARG A 8 -18.72 -10.38 -32.48
N SER A 9 -19.77 -10.17 -33.28
CA SER A 9 -20.10 -8.86 -33.83
C SER A 9 -20.62 -7.88 -32.77
N ASP A 10 -21.27 -8.39 -31.72
CA ASP A 10 -21.77 -7.57 -30.60
C ASP A 10 -20.61 -7.11 -29.69
N ASP A 11 -19.68 -8.03 -29.37
CA ASP A 11 -18.44 -7.70 -28.65
C ASP A 11 -17.60 -6.67 -29.42
N ASP A 12 -17.46 -6.83 -30.75
CA ASP A 12 -16.70 -5.88 -31.59
C ASP A 12 -17.35 -4.48 -31.60
N LEU A 13 -18.68 -4.40 -31.62
CA LEU A 13 -19.43 -3.14 -31.53
C LEU A 13 -19.29 -2.50 -30.15
N LEU A 14 -19.34 -3.31 -29.09
CA LEU A 14 -19.14 -2.84 -27.72
C LEU A 14 -17.72 -2.30 -27.52
N LEU A 15 -16.71 -2.99 -28.04
CA LEU A 15 -15.31 -2.55 -27.99
C LEU A 15 -15.08 -1.26 -28.80
N ALA A 16 -15.74 -1.12 -29.95
CA ALA A 16 -15.70 0.12 -30.74
C ALA A 16 -16.33 1.30 -29.97
N ALA A 17 -17.51 1.10 -29.39
CA ALA A 17 -18.18 2.12 -28.58
C ALA A 17 -17.36 2.49 -27.33
N LEU A 18 -16.69 1.53 -26.70
CA LEU A 18 -15.76 1.79 -25.60
C LEU A 18 -14.54 2.60 -26.06
N GLY A 19 -13.98 2.28 -27.23
CA GLY A 19 -12.88 3.04 -27.83
C GLY A 19 -13.26 4.50 -28.09
N GLU A 20 -14.42 4.74 -28.71
CA GLU A 20 -14.95 6.08 -28.94
C GLU A 20 -15.18 6.85 -27.62
N ALA A 21 -15.72 6.18 -26.60
CA ALA A 21 -15.93 6.78 -25.29
C ALA A 21 -14.60 7.13 -24.59
N LEU A 22 -13.58 6.28 -24.69
CA LEU A 22 -12.25 6.54 -24.12
C LEU A 22 -11.55 7.70 -24.84
N ASP A 23 -11.62 7.75 -26.16
CA ASP A 23 -11.01 8.82 -26.96
C ASP A 23 -11.71 10.16 -26.71
N ALA A 24 -13.04 10.18 -26.63
CA ALA A 24 -13.80 11.40 -26.33
C ALA A 24 -13.51 11.97 -24.93
N ASN A 25 -13.10 11.12 -23.98
CA ASN A 25 -12.78 11.51 -22.60
C ASN A 25 -11.27 11.54 -22.33
N ARG A 26 -10.44 11.50 -23.37
CA ARG A 26 -8.99 11.50 -23.20
C ARG A 26 -8.54 12.84 -22.61
N PRO A 27 -7.89 12.85 -21.43
CA PRO A 27 -7.36 14.08 -20.87
C PRO A 27 -6.28 14.66 -21.79
N SER A 28 -6.18 15.98 -21.84
CA SER A 28 -5.09 16.65 -22.55
C SER A 28 -3.75 16.33 -21.89
N ASP A 29 -2.65 16.40 -22.66
CA ASP A 29 -1.31 16.19 -22.12
C ASP A 29 -0.99 17.15 -20.96
N ALA A 30 -1.48 18.38 -21.05
CA ALA A 30 -1.35 19.37 -19.98
C ALA A 30 -2.12 18.98 -18.71
N LEU A 31 -3.34 18.44 -18.85
CA LEU A 31 -4.12 17.95 -17.71
C LEU A 31 -3.49 16.69 -17.08
N LEU A 32 -2.95 15.80 -17.91
CA LEU A 32 -2.18 14.64 -17.44
C LEU A 32 -0.92 15.06 -16.69
N ALA A 33 -0.17 16.05 -17.20
CA ALA A 33 1.01 16.58 -16.54
C ALA A 33 0.63 17.23 -15.19
N ALA A 34 -0.36 18.11 -15.18
CA ALA A 34 -0.86 18.74 -13.96
C ALA A 34 -1.38 17.71 -12.94
N GLY A 35 -2.05 16.66 -13.41
CA GLY A 35 -2.52 15.57 -12.55
C GLY A 35 -1.35 14.79 -11.92
N LYS A 36 -0.28 14.53 -12.67
CA LYS A 36 0.95 13.91 -12.14
C LYS A 36 1.65 14.81 -11.14
N GLU A 37 1.83 16.09 -11.46
CA GLU A 37 2.45 17.07 -10.57
C GLU A 37 1.66 17.23 -9.26
N ALA A 38 0.33 17.30 -9.32
CA ALA A 38 -0.54 17.34 -8.15
C ALA A 38 -0.47 16.04 -7.33
N PHE A 39 -0.36 14.89 -8.00
CA PHE A 39 -0.21 13.60 -7.34
C PHE A 39 1.15 13.45 -6.66
N ASP A 40 2.23 13.97 -7.25
CA ASP A 40 3.55 14.00 -6.63
C ASP A 40 3.57 14.90 -5.39
N TRP A 41 2.82 16.00 -5.41
CA TRP A 41 2.70 16.91 -4.27
C TRP A 41 2.01 16.27 -3.05
N ARG A 42 1.21 15.21 -3.22
CA ARG A 42 0.42 14.61 -2.12
C ARG A 42 1.27 14.08 -0.95
N ASP A 43 2.54 13.80 -1.21
CA ASP A 43 3.51 13.34 -0.21
C ASP A 43 4.65 14.33 0.02
N ALA A 44 4.63 15.51 -0.62
CA ALA A 44 5.71 16.50 -0.50
C ALA A 44 5.92 16.99 0.95
N ASP A 45 4.86 16.95 1.77
CA ASP A 45 4.89 17.34 3.18
C ASP A 45 5.16 16.15 4.14
N GLY A 46 5.38 14.93 3.61
CA GLY A 46 5.63 13.73 4.41
C GLY A 46 7.11 13.56 4.78
N GLU A 47 7.40 13.51 6.07
CA GLU A 47 8.72 13.14 6.59
C GLU A 47 9.00 11.66 6.29
N LEU A 48 10.11 11.37 5.58
CA LEU A 48 10.44 10.00 5.19
C LEU A 48 11.03 9.21 6.37
N ALA A 49 10.33 8.17 6.82
CA ALA A 49 10.87 7.16 7.74
C ALA A 49 11.67 6.11 6.98
N ARG A 50 12.94 5.94 7.37
CA ARG A 50 13.88 5.02 6.73
C ARG A 50 13.74 3.63 7.33
N LEU A 51 13.74 2.60 6.49
CA LEU A 51 13.81 1.21 6.95
C LEU A 51 15.17 0.96 7.63
N THR A 52 15.16 0.66 8.93
CA THR A 52 16.36 0.42 9.75
C THR A 52 16.51 -1.04 10.16
N TYR A 53 15.43 -1.81 10.17
CA TYR A 53 15.47 -3.27 10.41
C TYR A 53 14.49 -4.01 9.50
N ASP A 54 14.91 -5.18 9.01
CA ASP A 54 14.09 -6.11 8.25
C ASP A 54 14.47 -7.55 8.60
N SER A 55 13.52 -8.29 9.17
CA SER A 55 13.74 -9.66 9.61
C SER A 55 14.07 -10.63 8.47
N LEU A 56 13.74 -10.33 7.21
CA LEU A 56 14.14 -11.16 6.08
C LEU A 56 15.64 -11.06 5.77
N LEU A 57 16.27 -9.93 6.10
CA LEU A 57 17.70 -9.71 5.89
C LEU A 57 18.54 -10.22 7.07
N ASP A 58 17.93 -10.34 8.26
CA ASP A 58 18.57 -10.87 9.45
C ASP A 58 18.52 -12.42 9.50
N SER A 59 19.42 -13.04 8.75
CA SER A 59 19.60 -14.50 8.68
C SER A 59 19.99 -15.17 10.01
N GLY A 60 20.39 -14.42 11.04
CA GLY A 60 20.80 -14.93 12.36
C GLY A 60 19.65 -15.13 13.35
N ALA A 61 18.59 -14.33 13.27
CA ALA A 61 17.46 -14.35 14.21
C ALA A 61 16.39 -15.43 13.90
N VAL A 62 16.43 -16.01 12.70
CA VAL A 62 15.43 -17.00 12.21
C VAL A 62 15.46 -18.30 13.01
N LEU A 63 16.58 -18.65 13.67
CA LEU A 63 16.70 -19.87 14.48
C LEU A 63 16.13 -19.71 15.90
N ALA A 64 16.23 -18.52 16.51
CA ALA A 64 15.74 -18.27 17.87
C ALA A 64 14.22 -18.03 17.91
N ARG A 65 13.66 -17.43 16.85
CA ARG A 65 12.23 -17.08 16.79
C ARG A 65 11.33 -18.21 16.29
N ARG A 66 11.91 -19.26 15.69
CA ARG A 66 11.18 -20.45 15.20
C ARG A 66 10.49 -21.28 16.29
N ALA A 67 10.72 -20.96 17.57
CA ALA A 67 9.97 -21.52 18.68
C ALA A 67 8.54 -20.94 18.81
N ALA A 68 8.25 -19.82 18.14
CA ALA A 68 6.89 -19.27 17.97
C ALA A 68 6.62 -19.16 16.47
N GLY A 69 5.79 -20.05 15.92
CA GLY A 69 5.56 -20.23 14.48
C GLY A 69 4.86 -19.06 13.74
N SER A 70 5.33 -17.82 13.89
CA SER A 70 4.86 -16.70 13.09
C SER A 70 5.65 -16.63 11.78
N SER A 71 4.96 -16.76 10.65
CA SER A 71 5.48 -16.47 9.32
C SER A 71 5.55 -14.97 9.03
N ALA A 72 5.38 -14.11 10.05
CA ALA A 72 5.34 -12.68 9.87
C ALA A 72 6.74 -12.06 9.73
N ARG A 73 6.84 -11.07 8.83
CA ARG A 73 8.05 -10.26 8.63
C ARG A 73 7.98 -9.03 9.52
N SER A 74 9.01 -8.81 10.32
CA SER A 74 9.14 -7.61 11.16
C SER A 74 9.98 -6.56 10.45
N LEU A 75 9.50 -5.32 10.44
CA LEU A 75 10.15 -4.15 9.87
C LEU A 75 10.17 -3.03 10.90
N SER A 76 11.27 -2.28 10.99
CA SER A 76 11.35 -1.06 11.80
C SER A 76 11.72 0.11 10.90
N PHE A 77 10.96 1.21 10.99
CA PHE A 77 11.21 2.42 10.23
C PHE A 77 11.42 3.60 11.18
N ASP A 78 12.50 4.34 10.98
CA ASP A 78 12.86 5.48 11.82
C ASP A 78 12.76 6.80 11.08
N SER A 79 12.11 7.77 11.72
CA SER A 79 12.15 9.18 11.38
C SER A 79 12.66 9.98 12.58
N PRO A 80 13.13 11.22 12.39
CA PRO A 80 13.40 12.15 13.49
C PRO A 80 12.26 12.32 14.52
N THR A 81 10.99 12.13 14.12
CA THR A 81 9.83 12.37 14.99
C THR A 81 9.21 11.12 15.61
N LEU A 82 9.31 9.97 14.96
CA LEU A 82 8.79 8.68 15.45
C LEU A 82 9.47 7.47 14.81
N THR A 83 9.31 6.32 15.48
CA THR A 83 9.60 4.99 14.95
C THR A 83 8.29 4.25 14.68
N LEU A 84 8.21 3.58 13.53
CA LEU A 84 7.14 2.63 13.19
C LEU A 84 7.68 1.21 13.27
N GLU A 85 7.18 0.44 14.22
CA GLU A 85 7.41 -1.00 14.30
C GLU A 85 6.25 -1.71 13.59
N VAL A 86 6.56 -2.57 12.63
CA VAL A 86 5.56 -3.17 11.73
C VAL A 86 5.76 -4.67 11.66
N GLU A 87 4.69 -5.42 11.88
CA GLU A 87 4.62 -6.86 11.65
C GLU A 87 3.69 -7.15 10.48
N VAL A 88 4.26 -7.70 9.42
CA VAL A 88 3.57 -8.06 8.19
C VAL A 88 3.21 -9.54 8.24
N GLY A 89 1.92 -9.82 8.49
CA GLY A 89 1.36 -11.16 8.46
C GLY A 89 0.71 -11.52 7.13
N PRO A 90 0.20 -12.76 7.02
CA PRO A 90 -0.48 -13.24 5.81
C PRO A 90 -1.84 -12.55 5.58
N SER A 91 -2.54 -12.13 6.63
CA SER A 91 -3.90 -11.59 6.54
C SER A 91 -4.04 -10.15 7.02
N HIS A 92 -3.04 -9.62 7.71
CA HIS A 92 -3.07 -8.28 8.28
C HIS A 92 -1.65 -7.74 8.44
N VAL A 93 -1.56 -6.42 8.51
CA VAL A 93 -0.39 -5.68 8.95
C VAL A 93 -0.73 -5.11 10.32
N ALA A 94 0.07 -5.46 11.32
CA ALA A 94 0.00 -4.86 12.65
C ALA A 94 1.22 -3.97 12.87
N GLY A 95 1.10 -3.02 13.79
CA GLY A 95 2.25 -2.22 14.14
C GLY A 95 2.03 -1.34 15.36
N GLN A 96 3.09 -0.62 15.70
CA GLN A 96 3.15 0.32 16.79
C GLN A 96 3.86 1.61 16.37
N VAL A 97 3.32 2.74 16.79
CA VAL A 97 3.96 4.06 16.72
C VAL A 97 4.69 4.32 18.04
N VAL A 98 5.98 4.66 17.95
CA VAL A 98 6.82 4.98 19.12
C VAL A 98 7.40 6.39 18.97
N PRO A 99 7.23 7.29 19.95
CA PRO A 99 6.46 7.12 21.18
C PRO A 99 4.95 6.97 20.91
N SER A 100 4.25 6.29 21.83
CA SER A 100 2.80 6.07 21.75
C SER A 100 2.04 7.40 21.65
N GLN A 101 1.25 7.53 20.59
CA GLN A 101 0.46 8.71 20.31
C GLN A 101 -0.71 8.40 19.39
N ALA A 102 -1.78 9.19 19.48
CA ALA A 102 -2.89 9.10 18.55
C ALA A 102 -2.43 9.52 17.15
N ALA A 103 -2.78 8.70 16.15
CA ALA A 103 -2.46 8.95 14.75
C ALA A 103 -3.47 8.25 13.84
N GLN A 104 -3.48 8.61 12.57
CA GLN A 104 -4.15 7.87 11.52
C GLN A 104 -3.12 7.19 10.63
N VAL A 105 -3.28 5.90 10.39
CA VAL A 105 -2.37 5.12 9.56
C VAL A 105 -3.10 4.64 8.31
N VAL A 106 -2.51 4.94 7.15
CA VAL A 106 -2.96 4.44 5.85
C VAL A 106 -1.91 3.48 5.30
N LEU A 107 -2.32 2.24 5.07
CA LEU A 107 -1.57 1.27 4.26
C LEU A 107 -1.92 1.53 2.80
N GLN A 108 -0.95 2.01 2.03
CA GLN A 108 -1.12 2.30 0.62
C GLN A 108 -0.56 1.18 -0.23
N THR A 109 -1.28 0.82 -1.29
CA THR A 109 -0.90 -0.29 -2.17
C THR A 109 -0.79 0.18 -3.62
N THR A 110 0.03 -0.48 -4.42
CA THR A 110 0.08 -0.20 -5.86
C THR A 110 -1.19 -0.60 -6.60
N ALA A 111 -2.07 -1.38 -5.96
CA ALA A 111 -3.39 -1.75 -6.49
C ALA A 111 -4.46 -0.67 -6.26
N HIS A 112 -4.10 0.48 -5.67
CA HIS A 112 -5.01 1.57 -5.34
C HIS A 112 -6.17 1.17 -4.40
N ASP A 113 -5.87 0.22 -3.50
CA ASP A 113 -6.80 -0.31 -2.49
C ASP A 113 -6.27 0.08 -1.10
N ASP A 114 -6.13 1.40 -0.91
CA ASP A 114 -5.62 2.01 0.31
C ASP A 114 -6.56 1.72 1.49
N ARG A 115 -5.98 1.37 2.63
CA ARG A 115 -6.73 1.03 3.84
C ARG A 115 -6.27 1.88 5.00
N GLU A 116 -7.23 2.43 5.73
CA GLU A 116 -6.98 3.32 6.86
C GLU A 116 -7.43 2.69 8.17
N THR A 117 -6.69 2.98 9.24
CA THR A 117 -7.09 2.67 10.61
C THR A 117 -6.53 3.71 11.58
N ALA A 118 -7.21 3.87 12.71
CA ALA A 118 -6.71 4.70 13.81
C ALA A 118 -5.66 3.95 14.63
N VAL A 119 -4.67 4.69 15.10
CA VAL A 119 -3.74 4.24 16.14
C VAL A 119 -4.38 4.50 17.49
N ASP A 120 -4.41 3.49 18.35
CA ASP A 120 -4.97 3.60 19.68
C ASP A 120 -4.08 4.41 20.64
N ALA A 121 -4.53 4.58 21.89
CA ALA A 121 -3.83 5.38 22.88
C ALA A 121 -2.46 4.79 23.29
N ASP A 122 -2.28 3.49 23.13
CA ASP A 122 -1.03 2.78 23.44
C ASP A 122 -0.08 2.75 22.23
N GLY A 123 -0.51 3.33 21.09
CA GLY A 123 0.27 3.44 19.88
C GLY A 123 0.09 2.28 18.92
N TYR A 124 -0.85 1.36 19.15
CA TYR A 124 -1.03 0.17 18.32
C TYR A 124 -2.04 0.38 17.19
N PHE A 125 -1.83 -0.33 16.09
CA PHE A 125 -2.78 -0.39 14.99
C PHE A 125 -2.79 -1.77 14.33
N THR A 126 -3.88 -2.07 13.64
CA THR A 126 -4.01 -3.27 12.81
C THR A 126 -4.85 -2.96 11.59
N ILE A 127 -4.36 -3.37 10.42
CA ILE A 127 -4.98 -3.17 9.12
C ILE A 127 -5.12 -4.53 8.45
N ALA A 128 -6.34 -4.90 8.07
CA ALA A 128 -6.57 -6.12 7.28
C ALA A 128 -5.92 -5.98 5.90
N ARG A 129 -5.30 -7.05 5.39
CA ARG A 129 -4.84 -7.10 3.99
C ARG A 129 -6.02 -7.39 3.07
N GLY A 130 -5.99 -6.80 1.88
CA GLY A 130 -7.01 -7.04 0.85
C GLY A 130 -6.97 -8.46 0.28
N ALA A 131 -8.06 -8.84 -0.40
CA ALA A 131 -8.25 -10.18 -0.94
C ALA A 131 -7.63 -10.40 -2.34
N HIS A 132 -6.72 -9.55 -2.81
CA HIS A 132 -6.32 -9.53 -4.23
C HIS A 132 -4.85 -9.92 -4.48
N GLY A 133 -4.66 -10.93 -5.34
CA GLY A 133 -3.38 -11.31 -5.96
C GLY A 133 -3.16 -10.59 -7.31
N PRO A 134 -1.96 -10.69 -7.93
CA PRO A 134 -1.41 -11.96 -8.43
C PRO A 134 -0.06 -12.30 -7.80
N SER A 135 0.05 -13.53 -7.27
CA SER A 135 1.12 -14.01 -6.36
C SER A 135 1.18 -13.18 -5.08
N ALA A 136 0.75 -13.78 -3.96
CA ALA A 136 0.71 -13.18 -2.62
C ALA A 136 2.10 -12.87 -2.01
N GLY A 137 3.03 -12.32 -2.78
CA GLY A 137 4.40 -12.06 -2.33
C GLY A 137 5.19 -11.02 -3.12
N ASP A 138 4.54 -10.20 -3.95
CA ASP A 138 5.21 -9.12 -4.69
C ASP A 138 4.44 -7.78 -4.63
N GLU A 139 3.48 -7.65 -3.72
CA GLU A 139 2.73 -6.40 -3.55
C GLU A 139 3.64 -5.35 -2.89
N LEU A 140 3.76 -4.18 -3.52
CA LEU A 140 4.42 -3.04 -2.92
C LEU A 140 3.42 -2.28 -2.06
N VAL A 141 3.80 -2.07 -0.80
CA VAL A 141 3.06 -1.23 0.14
C VAL A 141 3.95 -0.16 0.76
N ARG A 142 3.33 0.93 1.18
CA ARG A 142 3.95 1.90 2.08
C ARG A 142 2.96 2.31 3.16
N ILE A 143 3.47 2.77 4.28
CA ILE A 143 2.67 3.25 5.40
C ILE A 143 2.77 4.77 5.45
N ARG A 144 1.62 5.43 5.51
CA ARG A 144 1.50 6.85 5.83
C ARG A 144 0.88 7.00 7.21
N CYS A 145 1.62 7.57 8.15
CA CYS A 145 1.20 7.86 9.50
C CYS A 145 1.00 9.36 9.67
N SER A 146 -0.22 9.79 9.99
CA SER A 146 -0.56 11.20 10.21
C SER A 146 -0.80 11.43 11.71
N THR A 147 0.05 12.24 12.30
CA THR A 147 -0.02 12.64 13.72
C THR A 147 -0.48 14.09 13.83
N ALA A 148 -0.60 14.60 15.06
CA ALA A 148 -0.88 16.03 15.29
C ALA A 148 0.30 16.95 14.89
N THR A 149 1.52 16.43 14.82
CA THR A 149 2.74 17.22 14.57
C THR A 149 3.22 17.15 13.12
N GLY A 150 2.74 16.17 12.35
CA GLY A 150 3.11 16.00 10.95
C GLY A 150 2.72 14.64 10.38
N THR A 151 3.06 14.44 9.11
CA THR A 151 2.92 13.15 8.43
C THR A 151 4.30 12.50 8.29
N VAL A 152 4.37 11.22 8.62
CA VAL A 152 5.51 10.35 8.33
C VAL A 152 5.11 9.33 7.27
N VAL A 153 5.97 9.11 6.29
CA VAL A 153 5.75 8.15 5.20
C VAL A 153 6.93 7.19 5.11
N THR A 154 6.68 5.90 4.95
CA THR A 154 7.75 4.93 4.69
C THR A 154 8.09 4.87 3.20
N ASP A 155 9.26 4.34 2.88
CA ASP A 155 9.52 3.88 1.51
C ASP A 155 8.61 2.68 1.15
N TRP A 156 8.48 2.39 -0.14
CA TRP A 156 7.75 1.23 -0.62
C TRP A 156 8.51 -0.06 -0.29
N VAL A 157 7.81 -1.01 0.33
CA VAL A 157 8.34 -2.33 0.67
C VAL A 157 7.45 -3.42 0.08
N ARG A 158 8.07 -4.52 -0.35
CA ARG A 158 7.33 -5.71 -0.82
C ARG A 158 6.77 -6.48 0.37
N ILE A 159 5.55 -7.00 0.31
CA ILE A 159 4.92 -7.82 1.37
C ILE A 159 4.07 -8.98 0.83
#